data_AF-A0A089JWH8-F1
#
_entry.id   AF-A0A089JWH8-F1
#
_cell.length_a   1.000
_cell.length_b   1.000
_cell.length_c   1.000
_cell.angle_alpha   90.00
_cell.angle_beta   90.00
_cell.angle_gamma   90.00
#
_symmetry.space_group_name_H-M   'P 1'
#
loop_
_entity.id
_entity.type
_entity.pdbx_description
1 polymer ?
#
loop_
_entity_poly.entity_id
_entity_poly.type
_entity_poly.pdbx_seq_one_letter_code
_entity_poly.pdbx_strand_id
1 'polypeptide(L)'
;MPKIVDHSERKSNIAEATWRVIIHQGIKGATVRNIAAEAGVSLGALRHYFSTQHELLVFAMNLVKERVTARIVDIMNLDLPPKEQVKRVLLELLPIDDSSMAEMEVWFAFIFHLKSAGEPNDELSDAIYPLVIQLIDYLDQHELLRQELDKDSEAERLYAVVDGLALHAMLEPERLDKQRIIRVLNVHLDSICCSEQPQ
;
A
#
# COMPACT_ATOMS: atom_id res chain seq x y z
N MET A 1 -24.86 23.64 22.78
CA MET A 1 -23.43 23.26 22.91
C MET A 1 -22.93 22.96 21.51
N PRO A 2 -21.92 23.66 20.97
CA PRO A 2 -21.42 23.36 19.63
C PRO A 2 -20.78 21.97 19.68
N LYS A 3 -21.21 21.06 18.81
CA LYS A 3 -20.53 19.77 18.60
C LYS A 3 -19.09 20.10 18.20
N ILE A 4 -18.14 19.73 19.04
CA ILE A 4 -16.73 19.66 18.68
C ILE A 4 -16.67 18.59 17.58
N VAL A 5 -16.78 19.02 16.33
CA VAL A 5 -16.46 18.15 15.20
C VAL A 5 -14.97 17.94 15.29
N ASP A 6 -14.55 16.71 15.58
CA ASP A 6 -13.15 16.39 15.73
C ASP A 6 -12.43 16.73 14.41
N HIS A 7 -11.46 17.66 14.48
CA HIS A 7 -10.70 18.10 13.33
C HIS A 7 -10.02 16.91 12.63
N SER A 8 -9.63 15.88 13.39
CA SER A 8 -9.02 14.65 12.85
C SER A 8 -10.04 13.82 12.08
N GLU A 9 -11.23 13.59 12.65
CA GLU A 9 -12.34 12.88 11.99
C GLU A 9 -12.74 13.58 10.70
N ARG A 10 -12.77 14.92 10.70
CA ARG A 10 -13.10 15.69 9.50
C ARG A 10 -12.02 15.57 8.42
N LYS A 11 -10.74 15.63 8.78
CA LYS A 11 -9.63 15.39 7.84
C LYS A 11 -9.69 13.98 7.26
N SER A 12 -9.95 12.97 8.09
CA SER A 12 -10.11 11.57 7.65
C SER A 12 -11.27 11.42 6.65
N ASN A 13 -12.43 12.00 6.92
CA ASN A 13 -13.57 11.99 5.99
C ASN A 13 -13.25 12.60 4.62
N ILE A 14 -12.46 13.69 4.60
CA ILE A 14 -12.01 14.33 3.35
C ILE A 14 -10.98 13.46 2.62
N ALA A 15 -10.11 12.77 3.34
CA ALA A 15 -9.15 11.81 2.78
C ALA A 15 -9.85 10.62 2.13
N GLU A 16 -10.83 10.03 2.81
CA GLU A 16 -11.65 8.95 2.24
C GLU A 16 -12.43 9.39 1.01
N ALA A 17 -12.97 10.61 1.02
CA ALA A 17 -13.59 11.20 -0.16
C ALA A 17 -12.59 11.37 -1.31
N THR A 18 -11.34 11.73 -0.99
CA THR A 18 -10.26 11.79 -1.98
C THR A 18 -10.03 10.43 -2.63
N TRP A 19 -10.02 9.35 -1.85
CA TRP A 19 -9.90 8.00 -2.37
C TRP A 19 -11.06 7.62 -3.29
N ARG A 20 -12.30 7.86 -2.87
CA ARG A 20 -13.47 7.58 -3.71
C ARG A 20 -13.42 8.33 -5.05
N VAL A 21 -12.96 9.58 -5.05
CA VAL A 21 -12.75 10.32 -6.31
C VAL A 21 -11.66 9.67 -7.16
N ILE A 22 -10.53 9.25 -6.58
CA ILE A 22 -9.44 8.59 -7.31
C ILE A 22 -9.92 7.27 -7.93
N ILE A 23 -10.63 6.44 -7.17
CA ILE A 23 -11.19 5.16 -7.64
C ILE A 23 -12.12 5.36 -8.83
N HIS A 24 -12.99 6.37 -8.77
CA HIS A 24 -14.03 6.54 -9.79
C HIS A 24 -13.61 7.40 -10.98
N GLN A 25 -12.63 8.29 -10.81
CA GLN A 25 -12.29 9.33 -11.79
C GLN A 25 -10.79 9.39 -12.11
N GLY A 26 -9.99 8.51 -11.51
CA GLY A 26 -8.53 8.53 -11.56
C GLY A 26 -7.93 9.76 -10.87
N ILE A 27 -6.60 9.83 -10.83
CA ILE A 27 -5.89 10.95 -10.21
C ILE A 27 -6.21 12.31 -10.86
N LYS A 28 -6.46 12.34 -12.17
CA LYS A 28 -6.85 13.57 -12.88
C LYS A 28 -8.20 14.11 -12.38
N GLY A 29 -9.08 13.23 -11.89
CA GLY A 29 -10.35 13.59 -11.29
C GLY A 29 -10.24 14.09 -9.85
N ALA A 30 -9.13 13.85 -9.16
CA ALA A 30 -8.88 14.21 -7.75
C ALA A 30 -8.62 15.72 -7.55
N THR A 31 -9.46 16.56 -8.14
CA THR A 31 -9.41 18.02 -7.97
C THR A 31 -10.04 18.42 -6.65
N VAL A 32 -9.57 19.53 -6.07
CA VAL A 32 -10.13 20.16 -4.86
C VAL A 32 -11.66 20.30 -4.93
N ARG A 33 -12.20 20.58 -6.13
CA ARG A 33 -13.65 20.72 -6.35
C ARG A 33 -14.39 19.38 -6.29
N ASN A 34 -13.88 18.37 -6.97
CA ASN A 34 -14.51 17.05 -6.97
C ASN A 34 -14.44 16.41 -5.59
N ILE A 35 -13.31 16.59 -4.89
CA ILE A 35 -13.14 16.08 -3.52
C ILE A 35 -14.07 16.81 -2.55
N ALA A 36 -14.20 18.14 -2.65
CA ALA A 36 -15.13 18.88 -1.80
C ALA A 36 -16.58 18.41 -2.00
N ALA A 37 -16.98 18.17 -3.25
CA ALA A 37 -18.30 17.61 -3.57
C ALA A 37 -18.49 16.20 -2.98
N GLU A 38 -17.52 15.32 -3.15
CA GLU A 38 -17.54 13.95 -2.62
C GLU A 38 -17.55 13.90 -1.08
N ALA A 39 -16.84 14.83 -0.43
CA ALA A 39 -16.79 14.96 1.02
C ALA A 39 -18.03 15.66 1.61
N GLY A 40 -18.94 16.19 0.77
CA GLY A 40 -20.08 16.97 1.22
C GLY A 40 -19.69 18.26 1.95
N VAL A 41 -18.60 18.90 1.54
CA VAL A 41 -18.08 20.14 2.14
C VAL A 41 -17.97 21.26 1.11
N SER A 42 -18.00 22.52 1.56
CA SER A 42 -17.72 23.64 0.67
C SER A 42 -16.24 23.72 0.32
N LEU A 43 -15.90 24.32 -0.83
CA LEU A 43 -14.51 24.59 -1.21
C LEU A 43 -13.74 25.38 -0.15
N GLY A 44 -14.39 26.36 0.47
CA GLY A 44 -13.80 27.15 1.56
C GLY A 44 -13.52 26.32 2.81
N ALA A 45 -14.44 25.41 3.17
CA ALA A 45 -14.23 24.51 4.29
C ALA A 45 -13.09 23.52 4.02
N LEU A 46 -12.99 22.95 2.80
CA LEU A 46 -11.88 22.07 2.46
C LEU A 46 -10.53 22.80 2.50
N ARG A 47 -10.47 24.03 1.96
CA ARG A 47 -9.26 24.88 2.02
C ARG A 47 -8.84 25.29 3.43
N HIS A 48 -9.77 25.27 4.38
CA HIS A 48 -9.45 25.48 5.79
C HIS A 48 -8.74 24.26 6.42
N TYR A 49 -8.98 23.04 5.91
CA TYR A 49 -8.30 21.83 6.39
C TYR A 49 -7.02 21.52 5.62
N PHE A 50 -6.99 21.82 4.31
CA PHE A 50 -5.88 21.53 3.40
C PHE A 50 -5.65 22.73 2.49
N SER A 51 -4.50 23.37 2.65
CA SER A 51 -4.13 24.59 1.93
C SER A 51 -3.83 24.34 0.46
N THR A 52 -3.29 23.15 0.16
CA THR A 52 -2.92 22.73 -1.20
C THR A 52 -3.49 21.35 -1.52
N GLN A 53 -3.60 21.05 -2.82
CA GLN A 53 -3.93 19.70 -3.27
C GLN A 53 -2.86 18.69 -2.84
N HIS A 54 -1.60 19.12 -2.81
CA HIS A 54 -0.49 18.32 -2.33
C HIS A 54 -0.67 17.89 -0.87
N GLU A 55 -0.96 18.83 0.04
CA GLU A 55 -1.20 18.53 1.47
C GLU A 55 -2.32 17.49 1.66
N LEU A 56 -3.38 17.62 0.86
CA LEU A 56 -4.48 16.67 0.86
C LEU A 56 -4.05 15.27 0.38
N LEU A 57 -3.27 15.20 -0.71
CA LEU A 57 -2.78 13.93 -1.24
C LEU A 57 -1.79 13.26 -0.27
N VAL A 58 -0.89 14.02 0.37
CA VAL A 58 0.02 13.53 1.42
C VAL A 58 -0.79 12.94 2.56
N PHE A 59 -1.79 13.67 3.05
CA PHE A 59 -2.65 13.19 4.15
C PHE A 59 -3.44 11.94 3.74
N ALA A 60 -3.98 11.91 2.52
CA ALA A 60 -4.68 10.75 1.98
C ALA A 60 -3.75 9.53 1.86
N MET A 61 -2.49 9.72 1.46
CA MET A 61 -1.50 8.65 1.42
C MET A 61 -1.14 8.18 2.83
N ASN A 62 -0.90 9.07 3.78
CA ASN A 62 -0.61 8.66 5.16
C ASN A 62 -1.72 7.79 5.76
N LEU A 63 -2.98 8.10 5.46
CA LEU A 63 -4.11 7.28 5.89
C LEU A 63 -4.12 5.88 5.23
N VAL A 64 -3.67 5.75 3.97
CA VAL A 64 -3.50 4.42 3.32
C VAL A 64 -2.40 3.65 4.05
N LYS A 65 -1.25 4.28 4.30
CA LYS A 65 -0.12 3.67 5.00
C LYS A 65 -0.50 3.19 6.40
N GLU A 66 -1.26 3.99 7.15
CA GLU A 66 -1.78 3.63 8.47
C GLU A 66 -2.69 2.40 8.41
N ARG A 67 -3.62 2.34 7.44
CA ARG A 67 -4.53 1.19 7.28
C ARG A 67 -3.79 -0.08 6.89
N VAL A 68 -2.89 0.00 5.90
CA VAL A 68 -2.08 -1.14 5.48
C VAL A 68 -1.22 -1.63 6.65
N THR A 69 -0.58 -0.71 7.39
CA THR A 69 0.24 -1.06 8.56
C THR A 69 -0.59 -1.73 9.66
N ALA A 70 -1.80 -1.25 9.93
CA ALA A 70 -2.71 -1.88 10.90
C ALA A 70 -3.06 -3.32 10.49
N ARG A 71 -3.38 -3.55 9.21
CA ARG A 71 -3.67 -4.90 8.69
C ARG A 71 -2.45 -5.81 8.76
N ILE A 72 -1.25 -5.30 8.46
CA ILE A 72 0.00 -6.04 8.61
C ILE A 72 0.23 -6.46 10.07
N VAL A 73 0.06 -5.54 11.02
CA VAL A 73 0.18 -5.85 12.46
C VAL A 73 -0.83 -6.93 12.87
N ASP A 74 -2.07 -6.82 12.43
CA ASP A 74 -3.10 -7.82 12.71
C ASP A 74 -2.71 -9.19 12.15
N ILE A 75 -2.20 -9.26 10.92
CA ILE A 75 -1.72 -10.50 10.28
C ILE A 75 -0.59 -11.14 11.10
N MET A 76 0.39 -10.34 11.54
CA MET A 76 1.54 -10.84 12.31
C MET A 76 1.14 -11.34 13.71
N ASN A 77 -0.01 -10.93 14.23
CA ASN A 77 -0.57 -11.41 15.50
C ASN A 77 -1.41 -12.69 15.35
N LEU A 78 -1.71 -13.15 14.13
CA LEU A 78 -2.45 -14.38 13.91
C LEU A 78 -1.57 -15.60 14.18
N ASP A 79 -2.16 -16.65 14.76
CA ASP A 79 -1.54 -17.97 14.89
C ASP A 79 -1.56 -18.70 13.53
N LEU A 80 -0.56 -18.39 12.70
CA LEU A 80 -0.37 -18.93 11.36
C LEU A 80 1.09 -19.36 11.19
N PRO A 81 1.37 -20.34 10.31
CA PRO A 81 2.74 -20.65 9.93
C PRO A 81 3.48 -19.40 9.43
N PRO A 82 4.75 -19.16 9.79
CA PRO A 82 5.45 -17.91 9.48
C PRO A 82 5.48 -17.56 7.98
N LYS A 83 5.66 -18.56 7.11
CA LYS A 83 5.58 -18.39 5.65
C LYS A 83 4.21 -17.87 5.17
N GLU A 84 3.13 -18.34 5.81
CA GLU A 84 1.77 -17.90 5.47
C GLU A 84 1.51 -16.48 6.00
N GLN A 85 2.07 -16.08 7.14
CA GLN A 85 2.04 -14.68 7.59
C GLN A 85 2.75 -13.76 6.59
N VAL A 86 3.98 -14.09 6.19
CA VAL A 86 4.74 -13.31 5.19
C VAL A 86 3.99 -13.19 3.88
N LYS A 87 3.44 -14.30 3.37
CA LYS A 87 2.60 -14.28 2.18
C LYS A 87 1.40 -13.35 2.31
N ARG A 88 0.69 -13.36 3.45
CA ARG A 88 -0.45 -12.47 3.67
C ARG A 88 -0.03 -11.01 3.75
N VAL A 89 1.08 -10.70 4.41
CA VAL A 89 1.65 -9.35 4.42
C VAL A 89 1.98 -8.88 2.99
N LEU A 90 2.63 -9.70 2.18
CA LEU A 90 2.94 -9.36 0.79
C LEU A 90 1.67 -9.16 -0.06
N LEU A 91 0.60 -9.90 0.22
CA LEU A 91 -0.70 -9.72 -0.45
C LEU A 91 -1.39 -8.40 -0.08
N GLU A 92 -1.14 -7.83 1.10
CA GLU A 92 -1.62 -6.48 1.46
C GLU A 92 -0.99 -5.38 0.60
N LEU A 93 0.14 -5.68 -0.05
CA LEU A 93 0.86 -4.77 -0.95
C LEU A 93 0.45 -4.95 -2.41
N LEU A 94 -0.55 -5.78 -2.70
CA LEU A 94 -0.91 -6.16 -4.06
C LEU A 94 -2.39 -5.91 -4.33
N PRO A 95 -2.78 -5.46 -5.54
CA PRO A 95 -4.16 -5.14 -5.88
C PRO A 95 -4.97 -6.43 -6.15
N ILE A 96 -5.36 -7.11 -5.07
CA ILE A 96 -6.05 -8.42 -5.10
C ILE A 96 -7.57 -8.32 -4.81
N ASP A 97 -8.06 -7.12 -4.56
CA ASP A 97 -9.46 -6.75 -4.42
C ASP A 97 -9.66 -5.25 -4.67
N ASP A 98 -10.92 -4.79 -4.67
CA ASP A 98 -11.26 -3.40 -4.96
C ASP A 98 -10.63 -2.40 -3.96
N SER A 99 -10.44 -2.81 -2.70
CA SER A 99 -9.85 -1.96 -1.67
C SER A 99 -8.34 -1.77 -1.89
N SER A 100 -7.62 -2.86 -2.07
CA SER A 100 -6.17 -2.84 -2.35
C SER A 100 -5.85 -2.22 -3.72
N MET A 101 -6.74 -2.39 -4.72
CA MET A 101 -6.64 -1.68 -5.99
C MET A 101 -6.72 -0.17 -5.80
N ALA A 102 -7.72 0.31 -5.04
CA ALA A 102 -7.87 1.72 -4.72
C ALA A 102 -6.66 2.31 -3.99
N GLU A 103 -6.17 1.61 -2.97
CA GLU A 103 -4.99 2.01 -2.20
C GLU A 103 -3.75 2.13 -3.11
N MET A 104 -3.59 1.20 -4.05
CA MET A 104 -2.51 1.20 -5.03
C MET A 104 -2.65 2.33 -6.06
N GLU A 105 -3.86 2.62 -6.54
CA GLU A 105 -4.12 3.78 -7.39
C GLU A 105 -3.73 5.10 -6.71
N VAL A 106 -4.08 5.25 -5.42
CA VAL A 106 -3.69 6.41 -4.61
C VAL A 106 -2.17 6.48 -4.46
N TRP A 107 -1.50 5.35 -4.19
CA TRP A 107 -0.03 5.28 -4.09
C TRP A 107 0.65 5.77 -5.37
N PHE A 108 0.34 5.18 -6.53
CA PHE A 108 0.97 5.57 -7.79
C PHE A 108 0.66 7.02 -8.16
N ALA A 109 -0.60 7.42 -7.98
CA ALA A 109 -1.04 8.79 -8.21
C ALA A 109 -0.21 9.80 -7.41
N PHE A 110 0.09 9.47 -6.16
CA PHE A 110 0.92 10.27 -5.28
C PHE A 110 2.39 10.27 -5.72
N ILE A 111 2.99 9.10 -6.01
CA ILE A 111 4.38 8.97 -6.50
C ILE A 111 4.59 9.80 -7.78
N PHE A 112 3.67 9.75 -8.74
CA PHE A 112 3.75 10.53 -9.97
C PHE A 112 3.58 12.04 -9.73
N HIS A 113 2.71 12.42 -8.78
CA HIS A 113 2.53 13.82 -8.40
C HIS A 113 3.81 14.40 -7.79
N LEU A 114 4.44 13.69 -6.85
CA LEU A 114 5.68 14.13 -6.20
C LEU A 114 6.85 14.25 -7.18
N LYS A 115 7.03 13.24 -8.05
CA LYS A 115 8.05 13.32 -9.13
C LYS A 115 7.86 14.55 -10.02
N SER A 116 6.61 14.94 -10.29
CA SER A 116 6.29 16.10 -11.11
C SER A 116 6.49 17.44 -10.39
N ALA A 117 6.36 17.46 -9.06
CA ALA A 117 6.53 18.65 -8.22
C ALA A 117 8.00 18.99 -7.94
N GLY A 118 8.93 18.04 -8.13
CA GLY A 118 10.36 18.23 -7.86
C GLY A 118 10.69 18.39 -6.38
N GLU A 119 9.78 17.98 -5.50
CA GLU A 119 9.95 18.06 -4.05
C GLU A 119 10.83 16.91 -3.54
N PRO A 120 11.70 17.15 -2.54
CA PRO A 120 12.58 16.12 -1.99
C PRO A 120 11.80 14.92 -1.45
N ASN A 121 12.34 13.74 -1.71
CA ASN A 121 11.75 12.43 -1.46
C ASN A 121 11.74 12.00 0.04
N ASP A 122 12.05 12.89 0.99
CA ASP A 122 12.31 12.52 2.40
C ASP A 122 11.04 12.12 3.17
N GLU A 123 9.88 12.67 2.82
CA GLU A 123 8.57 12.23 3.37
C GLU A 123 8.18 10.83 2.87
N LEU A 124 8.92 10.32 1.89
CA LEU A 124 8.64 9.18 1.04
C LEU A 124 9.66 8.06 1.23
N SER A 125 10.31 7.96 2.40
CA SER A 125 11.10 6.76 2.75
C SER A 125 10.26 5.56 2.36
N ASP A 126 10.71 4.89 1.29
CA ASP A 126 9.97 3.78 0.70
C ASP A 126 9.84 2.76 1.81
N ALA A 127 8.64 2.64 2.38
CA ALA A 127 8.41 1.77 3.51
C ALA A 127 8.32 0.30 3.06
N ILE A 128 8.17 0.07 1.76
CA ILE A 128 7.98 -1.25 1.19
C ILE A 128 9.31 -2.01 1.17
N TYR A 129 10.39 -1.40 0.69
CA TYR A 129 11.68 -2.09 0.64
C TYR A 129 12.22 -2.51 2.04
N PRO A 130 12.22 -1.65 3.08
CA PRO A 130 12.55 -2.04 4.46
C PRO A 130 11.61 -3.12 5.00
N LEU A 131 10.32 -3.09 4.66
CA LEU A 131 9.37 -4.14 5.04
C LEU A 131 9.75 -5.47 4.38
N VAL A 132 10.11 -5.47 3.09
CA VAL A 132 10.56 -6.68 2.39
C VAL A 132 11.82 -7.27 3.04
N ILE A 133 12.80 -6.44 3.41
CA ILE A 133 13.98 -6.88 4.17
C ILE A 133 13.56 -7.53 5.49
N GLN A 134 12.67 -6.89 6.25
CA GLN A 134 12.16 -7.43 7.51
C GLN A 134 11.45 -8.78 7.33
N LEU A 135 10.71 -8.97 6.24
CA LEU A 135 10.05 -10.24 5.94
C LEU A 135 11.03 -11.35 5.57
N ILE A 136 12.11 -11.03 4.84
CA ILE A 136 13.18 -11.99 4.56
C ILE A 136 13.90 -12.39 5.85
N ASP A 137 14.26 -11.42 6.69
CA ASP A 137 14.87 -11.70 8.00
C ASP A 137 13.93 -12.48 8.93
N TYR A 138 12.62 -12.24 8.84
CA TYR A 138 11.63 -13.00 9.59
C TYR A 138 11.57 -14.48 9.15
N LEU A 139 11.64 -14.75 7.84
CA LEU A 139 11.75 -16.13 7.33
C LEU A 139 13.06 -16.81 7.78
N ASP A 140 14.17 -16.05 7.81
CA ASP A 140 15.48 -16.52 8.25
C ASP A 140 15.48 -16.93 9.72
N GLN A 141 14.90 -16.09 10.59
CA GLN A 141 14.76 -16.34 12.03
C GLN A 141 13.93 -17.60 12.34
N HIS A 142 13.03 -17.98 11.44
CA HIS A 142 12.23 -19.19 11.52
C HIS A 142 12.85 -20.40 10.79
N GLU A 143 14.10 -20.28 10.33
CA GLU A 143 14.84 -21.34 9.61
C GLU A 143 14.11 -21.84 8.35
N LEU A 144 13.33 -20.96 7.73
CA LEU A 144 12.53 -21.30 6.56
C LEU A 144 13.24 -21.03 5.25
N LEU A 145 14.31 -20.23 5.24
CA LEU A 145 15.08 -19.95 4.02
C LEU A 145 15.97 -21.14 3.65
N ARG A 146 16.18 -21.34 2.34
CA ARG A 146 17.14 -22.32 1.83
C ARG A 146 18.57 -21.91 2.20
N GLN A 147 19.43 -22.92 2.38
CA GLN A 147 20.85 -22.70 2.68
C GLN A 147 21.55 -21.94 1.55
N GLU A 148 22.55 -21.13 1.91
CA GLU A 148 23.41 -20.37 1.00
C GLU A 148 22.70 -19.32 0.13
N LEU A 149 21.49 -18.89 0.51
CA LEU A 149 20.81 -17.75 -0.13
C LEU A 149 21.51 -16.42 0.21
N ASP A 150 21.70 -15.58 -0.81
CA ASP A 150 22.09 -14.18 -0.63
C ASP A 150 20.83 -13.35 -0.29
N LYS A 151 20.64 -13.07 1.00
CA LYS A 151 19.44 -12.39 1.51
C LYS A 151 19.23 -11.00 0.91
N ASP A 152 20.30 -10.26 0.67
CA ASP A 152 20.21 -8.89 0.14
C ASP A 152 19.70 -8.94 -1.31
N SER A 153 20.27 -9.83 -2.12
CA SER A 153 19.81 -10.06 -3.49
C SER A 153 18.37 -10.58 -3.54
N GLU A 154 17.97 -11.45 -2.60
CA GLU A 154 16.61 -11.98 -2.54
C GLU A 154 15.58 -10.94 -2.09
N ALA A 155 15.95 -10.04 -1.17
CA ALA A 155 15.10 -8.91 -0.78
C ALA A 155 14.86 -7.97 -1.96
N GLU A 156 15.91 -7.60 -2.70
CA GLU A 156 15.80 -6.77 -3.92
C GLU A 156 14.92 -7.46 -4.98
N ARG A 157 15.11 -8.78 -5.18
CA ARG A 157 14.32 -9.55 -6.14
C ARG A 157 12.85 -9.65 -5.73
N LEU A 158 12.55 -9.87 -4.45
CA LEU A 158 11.18 -9.91 -3.94
C LEU A 158 10.51 -8.55 -4.07
N TYR A 159 11.21 -7.47 -3.73
CA TYR A 159 10.74 -6.11 -3.90
C TYR A 159 10.38 -5.81 -5.36
N ALA A 160 11.27 -6.14 -6.30
CA ALA A 160 11.00 -5.99 -7.73
C ALA A 160 9.79 -6.82 -8.22
N VAL A 161 9.58 -8.02 -7.64
CA VAL A 161 8.41 -8.85 -7.95
C VAL A 161 7.13 -8.22 -7.41
N VAL A 162 7.12 -7.70 -6.18
CA VAL A 162 5.95 -7.03 -5.58
C VAL A 162 5.55 -5.81 -6.41
N ASP A 163 6.50 -4.93 -6.70
CA ASP A 163 6.25 -3.73 -7.51
C ASP A 163 5.77 -4.07 -8.93
N GLY A 164 6.43 -5.05 -9.57
CA GLY A 164 6.04 -5.51 -10.90
C GLY A 164 4.64 -6.10 -10.91
N LEU A 165 4.27 -6.92 -9.93
CA LEU A 165 2.93 -7.48 -9.80
C LEU A 165 1.89 -6.39 -9.57
N ALA A 166 2.15 -5.44 -8.68
CA ALA A 166 1.26 -4.32 -8.41
C ALA A 166 1.00 -3.49 -9.67
N LEU A 167 2.07 -3.06 -10.35
CA LEU A 167 1.97 -2.23 -11.55
C LEU A 167 1.25 -2.97 -12.70
N HIS A 168 1.63 -4.23 -12.96
CA HIS A 168 1.03 -4.99 -14.06
C HIS A 168 -0.43 -5.35 -13.78
N ALA A 169 -0.83 -5.58 -12.54
CA ALA A 169 -2.22 -5.89 -12.21
C ALA A 169 -3.12 -4.66 -12.39
N MET A 170 -2.60 -3.45 -12.14
CA MET A 170 -3.32 -2.21 -12.43
C MET A 170 -3.44 -1.94 -13.94
N LEU A 171 -2.37 -2.15 -14.70
CA LEU A 171 -2.34 -1.83 -16.14
C LEU A 171 -3.01 -2.90 -16.99
N GLU A 172 -2.99 -4.16 -16.55
CA GLU A 172 -3.41 -5.32 -17.32
C GLU A 172 -4.24 -6.32 -16.47
N PRO A 173 -5.35 -5.86 -15.83
CA PRO A 173 -6.11 -6.67 -14.86
C PRO A 173 -6.71 -7.95 -15.46
N GLU A 174 -7.01 -7.97 -16.77
CA GLU A 174 -7.48 -9.18 -17.47
C GLU A 174 -6.38 -10.24 -17.61
N ARG A 175 -5.11 -9.82 -17.76
CA ARG A 175 -3.97 -10.74 -17.91
C ARG A 175 -3.46 -11.22 -16.55
N LEU A 176 -3.42 -10.33 -15.56
CA LEU A 176 -2.86 -10.56 -14.23
C LEU A 176 -3.94 -10.40 -13.15
N ASP A 177 -4.83 -11.39 -13.09
CA ASP A 177 -5.87 -11.46 -12.06
C ASP A 177 -5.33 -11.87 -10.68
N LYS A 178 -6.19 -11.79 -9.66
CA LYS A 178 -5.91 -12.20 -8.28
C LYS A 178 -5.27 -13.59 -8.18
N GLN A 179 -5.79 -14.57 -8.91
CA GLN A 179 -5.30 -15.95 -8.82
C GLN A 179 -3.88 -16.06 -9.36
N ARG A 180 -3.57 -15.33 -10.43
CA ARG A 180 -2.25 -15.30 -11.04
C ARG A 180 -1.25 -14.55 -10.17
N ILE A 181 -1.65 -13.45 -9.53
CA ILE A 181 -0.82 -12.75 -8.53
C ILE A 181 -0.42 -13.70 -7.40
N ILE A 182 -1.41 -14.35 -6.77
CA ILE A 182 -1.18 -15.31 -5.68
C ILE A 182 -0.24 -16.44 -6.15
N ARG A 183 -0.42 -16.93 -7.37
CA ARG A 183 0.42 -18.00 -7.93
C ARG A 183 1.87 -17.57 -8.09
N VAL A 184 2.13 -16.39 -8.66
CA VAL A 184 3.51 -15.89 -8.85
C VAL A 184 4.18 -15.65 -7.51
N LEU A 185 3.46 -15.08 -6.54
CA LEU A 185 3.97 -14.88 -5.19
C LEU A 185 4.32 -16.21 -4.51
N ASN A 186 3.45 -17.21 -4.61
CA ASN A 186 3.72 -18.55 -4.08
C ASN A 186 4.96 -19.18 -4.74
N VAL A 187 5.08 -19.11 -6.07
CA VAL A 187 6.26 -19.64 -6.79
C VAL A 187 7.54 -18.96 -6.30
N HIS A 188 7.51 -17.65 -6.08
CA HIS A 188 8.65 -16.93 -5.51
C HIS A 188 8.97 -17.45 -4.11
N LEU A 189 8.00 -17.48 -3.20
CA LEU A 189 8.21 -17.94 -1.81
C LEU A 189 8.67 -19.41 -1.75
N ASP A 190 8.14 -20.29 -2.60
CA ASP A 190 8.57 -21.69 -2.69
C ASP A 190 10.00 -21.84 -3.22
N SER A 191 10.46 -20.88 -4.04
CA SER A 191 11.83 -20.90 -4.58
C SER A 191 12.89 -20.54 -3.54
N ILE A 192 12.55 -19.72 -2.54
CA ILE A 192 13.47 -19.29 -1.48
C ILE A 192 13.26 -20.03 -0.16
N CYS A 193 12.08 -20.60 0.08
CA CYS A 193 11.81 -21.35 1.31
C CYS A 193 12.11 -22.86 1.16
N CYS A 194 12.46 -23.49 2.27
CA CYS A 194 12.53 -24.93 2.45
C CYS A 194 11.13 -25.56 2.39
N SER A 195 11.06 -26.80 1.92
CA SER A 195 9.81 -27.54 1.70
C SER A 195 9.16 -28.05 3.00
N GLU A 196 9.92 -28.11 4.08
CA GLU A 196 9.52 -28.70 5.36
C GLU A 196 10.07 -27.85 6.51
N GLN A 197 9.25 -27.61 7.55
CA GLN A 197 9.74 -27.06 8.82
C GLN A 197 10.73 -28.06 9.43
N PRO A 198 11.94 -27.64 9.86
CA PRO A 198 12.79 -28.50 10.66
C PRO A 198 12.03 -28.93 11.92
N GLN A 199 12.05 -30.23 12.23
CA GLN A 199 11.51 -30.79 13.47
C GLN A 199 12.28 -30.32 14.70
#